data_AF-A0A2V2WKI9-F1
#
_entry.id   AF-A0A2V2WKI9-F1
#
_cell.length_a   1.000
_cell.length_b   1.000
_cell.length_c   1.000
_cell.angle_alpha   90.00
_cell.angle_beta   90.00
_cell.angle_gamma   90.00
#
_symmetry.space_group_name_H-M   'P 1'
#
loop_
_entity.id
_entity.type
_entity.pdbx_description
1 polymer ?
#
loop_
_entity_poly.entity_id
_entity_poly.type
_entity_poly.pdbx_seq_one_letter_code
_entity_poly.pdbx_strand_id
1 'polypeptide(L)'
;MIAVSFPEVTNYDEWAKQLRAARIIVNCPDEMDVKAMCAWITRDGAKEKQAEYWKEVKKHMYLLGPIPQHIFDADEYGKRTQGVMRALEWINIGDQGKYFTLRGEEKLYSEDPSHKLVKNFRARTDEGAEVFLNASICADIGFRTADCLAKPLPRRIFC
;
A
#
# COMPACT_ATOMS: atom_id res chain seq x y z
N MET A 1 3.08 17.22 22.75
CA MET A 1 3.73 16.10 22.04
C MET A 1 2.60 15.20 21.55
N ILE A 2 2.39 15.09 20.25
CA ILE A 2 1.42 14.13 19.69
C ILE A 2 2.18 12.82 19.54
N ALA A 3 1.94 11.88 20.45
CA ALA A 3 2.47 10.53 20.33
C ALA A 3 1.64 9.83 19.25
N VAL A 4 2.20 9.70 18.04
CA VAL A 4 1.65 8.77 17.06
C VAL A 4 2.01 7.38 17.55
N SER A 5 1.01 6.68 18.11
CA SER A 5 1.16 5.29 18.54
C SER A 5 1.70 4.45 17.40
N PHE A 6 2.53 3.45 17.73
CA PHE A 6 2.96 2.47 16.74
C PHE A 6 1.71 1.87 16.09
N PRO A 7 1.70 1.70 14.76
CA PRO A 7 0.53 1.25 14.02
C PRO A 7 0.27 -0.25 14.31
N GLU A 8 -0.21 -0.59 15.50
CA GLU A 8 -0.80 -1.90 15.75
C GLU A 8 -2.11 -2.04 14.96
N VAL A 9 -2.31 -3.20 14.35
CA VAL A 9 -3.49 -3.52 13.52
C VAL A 9 -4.80 -3.28 14.29
N THR A 10 -4.81 -3.59 15.59
CA THR A 10 -5.94 -3.38 16.51
C THR A 10 -6.35 -1.91 16.60
N ASN A 11 -5.40 -0.97 16.59
CA ASN A 11 -5.69 0.46 16.62
C ASN A 11 -6.42 0.90 15.34
N TYR A 12 -6.06 0.36 14.17
CA TYR A 12 -6.77 0.67 12.92
C TYR A 12 -8.19 0.10 12.89
N ASP A 13 -8.36 -1.13 13.35
CA ASP A 13 -9.68 -1.78 13.40
C ASP A 13 -10.64 -1.06 14.35
N GLU A 14 -10.13 -0.55 15.47
CA GLU A 14 -10.91 0.29 16.40
C GLU A 14 -11.19 1.68 15.81
N TRP A 15 -10.19 2.34 15.20
CA TRP A 15 -10.39 3.63 14.54
C TRP A 15 -11.39 3.55 13.38
N ALA A 16 -11.39 2.44 12.63
CA ALA A 16 -12.35 2.19 11.56
C ALA A 16 -13.80 2.06 12.06
N LYS A 17 -14.01 1.57 13.29
CA LYS A 17 -15.34 1.42 13.90
C LYS A 17 -15.90 2.74 14.47
N GLN A 18 -15.02 3.67 14.87
CA GLN A 18 -15.41 4.89 15.57
C GLN A 18 -15.86 6.05 14.64
N LEU A 19 -15.44 6.09 13.38
CA LEU A 19 -15.61 7.27 12.52
C LEU A 19 -16.83 7.18 11.58
N ARG A 20 -17.94 7.81 11.96
CA ARG A 20 -19.00 8.26 11.03
C ARG A 20 -18.67 9.59 10.31
N ALA A 21 -17.46 10.14 10.41
CA ALA A 21 -17.06 11.40 9.77
C ALA A 21 -15.55 11.41 9.43
N ALA A 22 -15.18 11.92 8.24
CA ALA A 22 -13.82 12.17 7.72
C ALA A 22 -12.76 11.04 7.87
N ARG A 23 -12.46 10.33 6.77
CA ARG A 23 -11.36 9.34 6.69
C ARG A 23 -10.00 10.02 6.89
N ILE A 24 -9.21 9.50 7.82
CA ILE A 24 -7.84 9.97 8.07
C ILE A 24 -6.90 9.23 7.12
N ILE A 25 -6.44 9.92 6.07
CA ILE A 25 -5.36 9.43 5.20
C ILE A 25 -4.04 10.02 5.72
N VAL A 26 -3.18 9.14 6.23
CA VAL A 26 -1.82 9.48 6.67
C VAL A 26 -0.88 9.18 5.52
N ASN A 27 0.00 10.13 5.18
CA ASN A 27 1.02 9.89 4.18
C ASN A 27 1.98 8.78 4.62
N CYS A 28 2.45 8.00 3.66
CA CYS A 28 3.50 7.03 3.92
C CYS A 28 4.79 7.78 4.34
N PRO A 29 5.50 7.30 5.38
CA PRO A 29 6.81 7.84 5.75
C PRO A 29 7.82 7.68 4.62
N ASP A 30 8.83 8.55 4.59
CA ASP A 30 9.95 8.38 3.67
C ASP A 30 10.96 7.31 4.17
N GLU A 31 12.01 7.02 3.39
CA GLU A 31 13.00 6.02 3.77
C GLU A 31 13.72 6.36 5.10
N MET A 32 13.99 7.65 5.32
CA MET A 32 14.69 8.11 6.52
C MET A 32 13.79 8.05 7.75
N ASP A 33 12.51 8.40 7.60
CA ASP A 33 11.48 8.25 8.61
C ASP A 33 11.34 6.78 9.03
N VAL A 34 11.20 5.86 8.07
CA VAL A 34 11.11 4.42 8.36
C VAL A 34 12.38 3.92 9.04
N LYS A 35 13.55 4.37 8.58
CA LYS A 35 14.83 4.01 9.22
C LYS A 35 14.90 4.48 10.67
N ALA A 36 14.42 5.68 10.96
CA ALA A 36 14.32 6.20 12.33
C ALA A 36 13.34 5.37 13.18
N MET A 37 12.19 4.97 12.61
CA MET A 37 11.24 4.07 13.27
C MET A 37 11.89 2.71 13.58
N CYS A 38 12.62 2.12 12.63
CA CYS A 38 13.36 0.86 12.87
C CYS A 38 14.33 0.98 14.04
N ALA A 39 15.13 2.06 14.09
CA ALA A 39 16.06 2.30 15.19
C ALA A 39 15.33 2.46 16.53
N TRP A 40 14.14 3.07 16.53
CA TRP A 40 13.32 3.22 17.73
C TRP A 40 12.68 1.91 18.22
N ILE A 41 12.12 1.11 17.31
CA ILE A 41 11.52 -0.21 17.61
C ILE A 41 12.58 -1.15 18.21
N THR A 42 13.79 -1.11 17.66
CA THR A 42 14.89 -2.00 18.04
C THR A 42 15.88 -1.34 19.00
N ARG A 43 15.49 -0.24 19.67
CA ARG A 43 16.38 0.60 20.49
C ARG A 43 17.09 -0.15 21.61
N ASP A 44 16.44 -1.15 22.18
CA ASP A 44 16.96 -1.97 23.28
C ASP A 44 17.78 -3.18 22.79
N GLY A 45 17.86 -3.37 21.46
CA GLY A 45 18.59 -4.45 20.81
C GLY A 45 20.04 -4.11 20.46
N ALA A 46 20.84 -5.14 20.20
CA ALA A 46 22.23 -5.00 19.72
C ALA A 46 22.27 -4.39 18.31
N LYS A 47 23.38 -3.70 17.98
CA LYS A 47 23.55 -3.00 16.69
C LYS A 47 23.37 -3.93 15.49
N GLU A 48 23.80 -5.18 15.61
CA GLU A 48 23.67 -6.20 14.56
C GLU A 48 22.19 -6.50 14.28
N LYS A 49 21.38 -6.65 15.33
CA LYS A 49 19.93 -6.88 15.21
C LYS A 49 19.22 -5.67 14.60
N GLN A 50 19.62 -4.45 14.95
CA GLN A 50 19.06 -3.23 14.34
C GLN A 50 19.36 -3.17 12.84
N ALA A 51 20.59 -3.52 12.44
CA ALA A 51 21.00 -3.55 11.04
C ALA A 51 20.27 -4.65 10.24
N GLU A 52 20.10 -5.83 10.82
CA GLU A 52 19.33 -6.93 10.22
C GLU A 52 17.85 -6.55 10.04
N TYR A 53 17.22 -6.01 11.09
CA TYR A 53 15.84 -5.53 11.04
C TYR A 53 15.64 -4.44 9.97
N TRP A 54 16.54 -3.45 9.91
CA TRP A 54 16.50 -2.42 8.87
C TRP A 54 16.62 -3.01 7.46
N LYS A 55 17.52 -3.99 7.27
CA LYS A 55 17.71 -4.65 5.98
C LYS A 55 16.43 -5.36 5.51
N GLU A 56 15.71 -6.00 6.44
CA GLU A 56 14.43 -6.66 6.16
C GLU A 56 13.33 -5.64 5.82
N VAL A 57 13.14 -4.61 6.65
CA VAL A 57 12.15 -3.56 6.41
C VAL A 57 12.41 -2.82 5.09
N LYS A 58 13.68 -2.54 4.76
CA LYS A 58 14.06 -1.92 3.48
C LYS A 58 13.70 -2.80 2.29
N LYS A 59 13.84 -4.12 2.41
CA LYS A 59 13.38 -5.08 1.38
C LYS A 59 11.86 -5.02 1.23
N HIS A 60 11.12 -4.97 2.33
CA HIS A 60 9.66 -4.85 2.30
C HIS A 60 9.23 -3.54 1.62
N MET A 61 9.87 -2.42 1.94
CA MET A 61 9.62 -1.12 1.30
C MET A 61 9.87 -1.15 -0.21
N TYR A 62 10.92 -1.82 -0.66
CA TYR A 62 11.21 -1.92 -2.08
C TYR A 62 10.10 -2.65 -2.84
N LEU A 63 9.52 -3.69 -2.23
CA LEU A 63 8.50 -4.54 -2.86
C LEU A 63 7.08 -4.01 -2.69
N LEU A 64 6.76 -3.42 -1.54
CA LEU A 64 5.41 -3.00 -1.14
C LEU A 64 5.32 -1.51 -0.75
N GLY A 65 6.32 -0.70 -1.05
CA GLY A 65 6.35 0.70 -0.65
C GLY A 65 6.42 0.89 0.87
N PRO A 66 6.61 2.13 1.36
CA PRO A 66 6.71 2.42 2.78
C PRO A 66 5.33 2.44 3.48
N ILE A 67 4.56 1.36 3.41
CA ILE A 67 3.26 1.25 4.08
C ILE A 67 3.49 0.67 5.48
N PRO A 68 3.42 1.48 6.57
CA PRO A 68 3.85 1.05 7.89
C PRO A 68 3.20 -0.25 8.36
N GLN A 69 1.90 -0.43 8.07
CA GLN A 69 1.13 -1.62 8.43
C GLN A 69 1.72 -2.93 7.87
N HIS A 70 2.46 -2.89 6.76
CA HIS A 70 2.91 -4.09 6.04
C HIS A 70 4.43 -4.27 5.98
N ILE A 71 5.22 -3.29 6.44
CA ILE A 71 6.68 -3.34 6.30
C ILE A 71 7.40 -3.79 7.58
N PHE A 72 6.79 -3.59 8.75
CA PHE A 72 7.41 -3.87 10.04
C PHE A 72 7.15 -5.29 10.58
N ASP A 73 6.16 -5.98 10.04
CA ASP A 73 5.72 -7.31 10.45
C ASP A 73 5.76 -8.27 9.26
N ALA A 74 6.40 -9.44 9.43
CA ALA A 74 6.61 -10.40 8.36
C ALA A 74 5.32 -11.10 7.90
N ASP A 75 4.37 -11.32 8.82
CA ASP A 75 3.09 -11.95 8.50
C ASP A 75 2.19 -10.99 7.74
N GLU A 76 2.12 -9.72 8.16
CA GLU A 76 1.40 -8.67 7.45
C GLU A 76 2.02 -8.38 6.09
N TYR A 77 3.35 -8.38 5.99
CA TYR A 77 4.07 -8.33 4.71
C TYR A 77 3.64 -9.49 3.80
N GLY A 78 3.62 -10.72 4.32
CA GLY A 78 3.22 -11.93 3.59
C GLY A 78 1.77 -11.87 3.10
N LYS A 79 0.83 -11.51 3.99
CA LYS A 79 -0.59 -11.32 3.66
C LYS A 79 -0.77 -10.27 2.57
N ARG A 80 -0.08 -9.13 2.67
CA ARG A 80 -0.16 -8.07 1.66
C ARG A 80 0.40 -8.53 0.32
N THR A 81 1.56 -9.19 0.32
CA THR A 81 2.18 -9.74 -0.89
C THR A 81 1.24 -10.73 -1.60
N GLN A 82 0.62 -11.65 -0.86
CA GLN A 82 -0.35 -12.58 -1.43
C GLN A 82 -1.56 -11.84 -2.02
N GLY A 83 -2.04 -10.79 -1.35
CA GLY A 83 -3.11 -9.94 -1.87
C GLY A 83 -2.75 -9.25 -3.20
N VAL A 84 -1.52 -8.74 -3.33
CA VAL A 84 -1.00 -8.15 -4.57
C VAL A 84 -0.99 -9.19 -5.69
N MET A 85 -0.45 -10.38 -5.43
CA MET A 85 -0.35 -11.44 -6.44
C MET A 85 -1.74 -11.88 -6.92
N ARG A 86 -2.68 -12.11 -6.01
CA ARG A 86 -4.08 -12.43 -6.35
C ARG A 86 -4.74 -11.34 -7.17
N ALA A 87 -4.51 -10.07 -6.84
CA ALA A 87 -5.07 -8.96 -7.61
C ALA A 87 -4.51 -8.91 -9.04
N LEU A 88 -3.20 -9.14 -9.22
CA LEU A 88 -2.59 -9.23 -10.55
C LEU A 88 -3.11 -10.42 -11.35
N GLU A 89 -3.27 -11.58 -10.73
CA GLU A 89 -3.91 -12.74 -11.37
C GLU A 89 -5.34 -12.41 -11.81
N TRP A 90 -6.11 -11.76 -10.94
CA TRP A 90 -7.50 -11.43 -11.20
C TRP A 90 -7.68 -10.47 -12.39
N ILE A 91 -6.77 -9.50 -12.58
CA ILE A 91 -6.77 -8.62 -13.78
C ILE A 91 -6.75 -9.45 -15.07
N ASN A 92 -5.98 -10.54 -15.09
CA ASN A 92 -5.80 -11.37 -16.28
C ASN A 92 -7.00 -12.33 -16.53
N ILE A 93 -7.99 -12.38 -15.65
CA ILE A 93 -9.16 -13.25 -15.81
C ILE A 93 -10.23 -12.53 -16.64
N GLY A 94 -10.53 -13.03 -17.84
CA GLY A 94 -11.64 -12.56 -18.66
C GLY A 94 -11.57 -11.06 -18.99
N ASP A 95 -12.57 -10.32 -18.52
CA ASP A 95 -12.71 -8.86 -18.70
C ASP A 95 -12.67 -8.12 -17.35
N GLN A 96 -11.93 -8.67 -16.38
CA GLN A 96 -11.81 -8.09 -15.04
C GLN A 96 -10.87 -6.86 -15.02
N GLY A 97 -9.97 -6.73 -15.98
CA GLY A 97 -9.08 -5.56 -16.10
C GLY A 97 -9.82 -4.21 -16.16
N LYS A 98 -11.07 -4.18 -16.65
CA LYS A 98 -11.89 -2.96 -16.69
C LYS A 98 -12.23 -2.38 -15.32
N TYR A 99 -12.11 -3.17 -14.24
CA TYR A 99 -12.35 -2.70 -12.88
C TYR A 99 -11.14 -1.97 -12.30
N PHE A 100 -9.97 -2.05 -12.94
CA PHE A 100 -8.75 -1.40 -12.50
C PHE A 100 -8.48 -0.15 -13.32
N THR A 101 -8.58 1.02 -12.69
CA THR A 101 -8.10 2.26 -13.26
C THR A 101 -6.73 2.61 -12.66
N LEU A 102 -5.71 2.68 -13.53
CA LEU A 102 -4.35 3.05 -13.12
C LEU A 102 -4.23 4.55 -12.76
N ARG A 103 -5.27 5.35 -13.02
CA ARG A 103 -5.25 6.81 -12.89
C ARG A 103 -6.63 7.37 -12.52
N GLY A 104 -6.69 8.07 -11.39
CA GLY A 104 -7.54 9.25 -11.22
C GLY A 104 -9.02 9.08 -10.89
N GLU A 105 -9.55 7.89 -10.60
CA GLU A 105 -10.94 7.75 -10.15
C GLU A 105 -11.03 7.38 -8.65
N GLU A 106 -11.80 8.19 -7.92
CA GLU A 106 -12.03 8.14 -6.47
C GLU A 106 -12.83 6.90 -5.99
N LYS A 107 -12.49 5.68 -6.42
CA LYS A 107 -13.11 4.49 -5.82
C LYS A 107 -12.27 4.02 -4.64
N LEU A 108 -12.23 4.87 -3.61
CA LEU A 108 -11.49 4.66 -2.38
C LEU A 108 -12.03 3.52 -1.51
N TYR A 109 -13.27 3.08 -1.73
CA TYR A 109 -13.85 1.89 -1.10
C TYR A 109 -14.60 1.07 -2.14
N SER A 110 -13.91 0.06 -2.62
CA SER A 110 -14.51 -1.11 -3.19
C SER A 110 -13.75 -2.30 -2.64
N GLU A 111 -14.43 -3.42 -2.37
CA GLU A 111 -13.77 -4.72 -2.21
C GLU A 111 -12.95 -5.11 -3.46
N ASP A 112 -13.05 -4.30 -4.52
CA ASP A 112 -12.25 -4.33 -5.74
C ASP A 112 -10.75 -4.53 -5.42
N PRO A 113 -10.15 -5.61 -5.95
CA PRO A 113 -8.75 -5.93 -5.78
C PRO A 113 -7.76 -4.81 -6.17
N SER A 114 -8.19 -3.74 -6.86
CA SER A 114 -7.35 -2.58 -7.18
C SER A 114 -6.68 -1.93 -5.96
N HIS A 115 -7.36 -1.88 -4.80
CA HIS A 115 -6.78 -1.34 -3.56
C HIS A 115 -5.58 -2.17 -3.03
N LYS A 116 -5.41 -3.40 -3.52
CA LYS A 116 -4.23 -4.22 -3.21
C LYS A 116 -3.01 -3.81 -4.02
N LEU A 117 -3.18 -3.07 -5.12
CA LEU A 117 -2.10 -2.66 -6.04
C LEU A 117 -1.69 -1.19 -5.91
N VAL A 118 -2.52 -0.39 -5.24
CA VAL A 118 -2.29 1.05 -5.05
C VAL A 118 -2.08 1.43 -3.58
N LYS A 119 -1.36 2.55 -3.39
CA LYS A 119 -1.26 3.31 -2.15
C LYS A 119 -1.95 4.67 -2.35
N ASN A 120 -2.56 5.18 -1.29
CA ASN A 120 -3.17 6.50 -1.27
C ASN A 120 -2.24 7.48 -0.56
N PHE A 121 -2.15 8.70 -1.07
CA PHE A 121 -1.41 9.78 -0.44
C PHE A 121 -2.20 11.08 -0.55
N ARG A 122 -2.04 11.92 0.48
CA ARG A 122 -2.60 13.25 0.58
C ARG A 122 -1.55 14.25 0.12
N ALA A 123 -1.87 14.99 -0.94
CA ALA A 123 -1.05 16.10 -1.40
C ALA A 123 -1.75 17.43 -1.10
N ARG A 124 -0.95 18.45 -0.85
CA ARG A 124 -1.44 19.83 -0.75
C ARG A 124 -1.06 20.55 -2.03
N THR A 125 -2.04 21.17 -2.67
CA THR A 125 -1.81 21.99 -3.87
C THR A 125 -1.15 23.31 -3.48
N ASP A 126 -0.60 24.00 -4.47
CA ASP A 126 0.00 25.34 -4.29
C ASP A 126 -1.03 26.36 -3.75
N GLU A 127 -2.31 26.15 -4.07
CA GLU A 127 -3.46 26.93 -3.58
C GLU A 127 -3.90 26.53 -2.16
N GLY A 128 -3.20 25.58 -1.54
CA GLY A 128 -3.45 25.12 -0.18
C GLY A 128 -4.59 24.09 -0.05
N ALA A 129 -5.23 23.71 -1.15
CA ALA A 129 -6.27 22.69 -1.18
C ALA A 129 -5.67 21.30 -0.98
N GLU A 130 -6.44 20.40 -0.37
CA GLU A 130 -6.02 19.02 -0.13
C GLU A 130 -6.62 18.11 -1.18
N VAL A 131 -5.76 17.33 -1.84
CA VAL A 131 -6.17 16.34 -2.83
C VAL A 131 -5.69 14.97 -2.40
N PHE A 132 -6.50 13.96 -2.66
CA PHE A 132 -6.16 12.57 -2.44
C PHE A 132 -5.80 11.92 -3.76
N LEU A 133 -4.63 11.32 -3.79
CA LEU A 133 -4.05 10.74 -4.98
C LEU A 133 -3.73 9.27 -4.72
N ASN A 134 -3.80 8.50 -5.79
CA ASN A 134 -3.54 7.07 -5.78
C ASN A 134 -2.29 6.85 -6.65
N ALA A 135 -1.36 6.02 -6.19
CA ALA A 135 -0.23 5.57 -7.00
C ALA A 135 -0.04 4.08 -6.82
N SER A 136 0.64 3.44 -7.77
CA SER A 136 1.12 2.07 -7.55
C SER A 136 1.98 2.02 -6.29
N ILE A 137 1.87 0.89 -5.59
CA ILE A 137 2.56 0.66 -4.32
C ILE A 137 4.09 0.81 -4.47
N CYS A 138 4.62 0.25 -5.55
CA CYS A 138 6.00 0.44 -6.00
C CYS A 138 6.05 0.39 -7.54
N ALA A 139 7.20 0.73 -8.12
CA ALA A 139 7.39 0.77 -9.56
C ALA A 139 7.18 -0.61 -10.23
N ASP A 140 7.67 -1.69 -9.62
CA ASP A 140 7.52 -3.06 -10.14
C ASP A 140 6.03 -3.44 -10.28
N ILE A 141 5.25 -3.25 -9.22
CA ILE A 141 3.82 -3.52 -9.24
C ILE A 141 3.09 -2.62 -10.25
N GLY A 142 3.51 -1.35 -10.38
CA GLY A 142 2.98 -0.45 -11.39
C GLY A 142 3.20 -0.99 -12.81
N PHE A 143 4.41 -1.43 -13.13
CA PHE A 143 4.75 -2.02 -14.41
C PHE A 143 3.95 -3.30 -14.68
N ARG A 144 3.90 -4.22 -13.71
CA ARG A 144 3.15 -5.49 -13.83
C ARG A 144 1.65 -5.26 -14.01
N THR A 145 1.09 -4.28 -13.31
CA THR A 145 -0.31 -3.89 -13.47
C THR A 145 -0.58 -3.38 -14.88
N ALA A 146 0.30 -2.49 -15.39
CA ALA A 146 0.18 -1.96 -16.75
C ALA A 146 0.30 -3.08 -17.81
N ASP A 147 1.24 -4.03 -17.64
CA ASP A 147 1.37 -5.19 -18.52
C ASP A 147 0.10 -6.04 -18.54
N CYS A 148 -0.49 -6.31 -17.38
CA CYS A 148 -1.73 -7.07 -17.29
C CYS A 148 -2.90 -6.36 -17.98
N LEU A 149 -2.98 -5.03 -17.89
CA LEU A 149 -4.02 -4.22 -18.54
C LEU A 149 -3.81 -4.03 -20.04
N ALA A 150 -2.58 -4.12 -20.53
CA ALA A 150 -2.26 -3.98 -21.95
C ALA A 150 -2.58 -5.23 -22.77
N LYS A 151 -2.81 -6.39 -22.13
CA LYS A 151 -3.14 -7.63 -22.83
C LYS A 151 -4.51 -7.50 -23.52
N PRO A 152 -4.62 -7.87 -24.82
CA PRO A 152 -5.89 -7.81 -25.52
C PRO A 152 -6.90 -8.74 -24.84
N LEU A 153 -8.06 -8.20 -24.49
CA LEU A 153 -9.19 -9.00 -24.01
C LEU A 153 -9.46 -10.12 -25.02
N PRO A 154 -9.61 -11.38 -24.60
CA PRO A 154 -9.95 -12.45 -25.53
C PRO A 154 -11.22 -12.06 -26.27
N ARG A 155 -11.15 -11.96 -27.61
CA ARG A 155 -12.33 -11.73 -28.45
C ARG A 155 -13.34 -12.81 -28.09
N ARG A 156 -14.49 -12.41 -27.51
CA ARG A 156 -15.65 -13.30 -27.39
C ARG A 156 -16.06 -13.66 -28.81
N ILE A 157 -15.67 -14.85 -29.26
CA ILE A 157 -16.29 -15.48 -30.42
C ILE A 157 -17.65 -15.91 -29.93
N PHE A 158 -18.68 -15.09 -30.18
CA PHE A 158 -20.05 -15.56 -30.18
C PHE A 158 -20.21 -16.39 -31.46
N CYS A 159 -20.18 -17.71 -31.31
CA CYS A 159 -20.74 -18.66 -32.27
C CYS A 159 -22.05 -19.20 -31.69
#